data_AF-A0A645AK75-F1
#
_entry.id   AF-A0A645AK75-F1
#
_cell.length_a   1.000
_cell.length_b   1.000
_cell.length_c   1.000
_cell.angle_alpha   90.00
_cell.angle_beta   90.00
_cell.angle_gamma   90.00
#
_symmetry.space_group_name_H-M   'P 1'
#
loop_
_entity.id
_entity.type
_entity.pdbx_description
1 polymer ?
#
loop_
_entity_poly.entity_id
_entity_poly.type
_entity_poly.pdbx_seq_one_letter_code
_entity_poly.pdbx_strand_id
1 'polypeptide(L)'
;MKGVSLEMYQDAHNLFNYGFEEYQNTILVSKNTFVQNIKIQNGDSKEISVITESDFTTLLKKSASAEVKSNVVINEIKLPLEANDVIGKIEYSMDGEIIGSVNLITPIEVKSTLVESSGGGIFYSILKFLGTLVVFSLVALILLKVYNDIRIRINRKKRRKKYNNG
;
A
#
# COMPACT_ATOMS: atom_id res chain seq x y z
N MET A 1 20.23 -61.78 18.13
CA MET A 1 19.78 -60.51 17.53
C MET A 1 18.47 -60.61 16.70
N LYS A 2 17.75 -61.75 16.66
CA LYS A 2 16.51 -61.89 15.85
C LYS A 2 15.21 -61.39 16.51
N GLY A 3 15.15 -61.26 17.85
CA GLY A 3 13.94 -60.81 18.57
C GLY A 3 13.71 -59.30 18.49
N VAL A 4 14.78 -58.52 18.70
CA VAL A 4 14.74 -57.04 18.70
C VAL A 4 14.23 -56.46 17.38
N SER A 5 14.58 -57.09 16.24
CA SER A 5 14.14 -56.62 14.92
C SER A 5 12.64 -56.84 14.65
N LEU A 6 12.05 -57.89 15.24
CA LEU A 6 10.62 -58.19 15.05
C LEU A 6 9.75 -57.28 15.92
N GLU A 7 10.15 -57.07 17.17
CA GLU A 7 9.49 -56.13 18.08
C GLU A 7 9.55 -54.70 17.53
N MET A 8 10.72 -54.24 17.08
CA MET A 8 10.85 -52.93 16.43
C MET A 8 9.93 -52.78 15.20
N TYR A 9 9.81 -53.83 14.38
CA TYR A 9 8.94 -53.80 13.21
C TYR A 9 7.47 -53.69 13.63
N GLN A 10 7.07 -54.43 14.66
CA GLN A 10 5.70 -54.44 15.15
C GLN A 10 5.32 -53.11 15.80
N ASP A 11 6.22 -52.51 16.58
CA ASP A 11 6.01 -51.19 17.16
C ASP A 11 5.87 -50.12 16.09
N ALA A 12 6.72 -50.14 15.05
CA ALA A 12 6.60 -49.24 13.92
C ALA A 12 5.28 -49.43 13.17
N HIS A 13 4.88 -50.68 12.93
CA HIS A 13 3.61 -51.00 12.27
C HIS A 13 2.40 -50.47 13.05
N ASN A 14 2.37 -50.69 14.36
CA ASN A 14 1.30 -50.20 15.22
C ASN A 14 1.24 -48.66 15.24
N LEU A 15 2.39 -47.99 15.28
CA LEU A 15 2.46 -46.53 15.26
C LEU A 15 1.91 -45.94 13.95
N PHE A 16 2.26 -46.54 12.81
CA PHE A 16 1.74 -46.12 11.51
C PHE A 16 0.23 -46.34 11.41
N ASN A 17 -0.26 -47.52 11.81
CA ASN A 17 -1.69 -47.81 11.79
C ASN A 17 -2.46 -46.81 12.65
N TYR A 18 -1.99 -46.54 13.87
CA TYR A 18 -2.59 -45.53 14.75
C TYR A 18 -2.65 -44.14 14.08
N GLY A 19 -1.56 -43.70 13.44
CA GLY A 19 -1.52 -42.43 12.73
C GLY A 19 -2.59 -42.32 11.62
N PHE A 20 -2.74 -43.36 10.80
CA PHE A 20 -3.73 -43.38 9.72
C PHE A 20 -5.17 -43.62 10.19
N GLU A 21 -5.36 -44.34 11.30
CA GLU A 21 -6.66 -44.60 11.90
C GLU A 21 -7.21 -43.35 12.59
N GLU A 22 -6.39 -42.62 13.33
CA GLU A 22 -6.85 -41.50 14.15
C GLU A 22 -6.80 -40.15 13.44
N TYR A 23 -5.90 -39.96 12.47
CA TYR A 23 -5.69 -38.67 11.82
C TYR A 23 -6.02 -38.70 10.33
N GLN A 24 -6.37 -37.53 9.80
CA GLN A 24 -6.62 -37.32 8.38
C GLN A 24 -6.15 -35.93 7.95
N ASN A 25 -5.67 -35.83 6.71
CA ASN A 25 -5.44 -34.54 6.09
C ASN A 25 -6.79 -33.89 5.77
N THR A 26 -6.98 -32.67 6.29
CA THR A 26 -8.20 -31.89 6.11
C THR A 26 -7.84 -30.57 5.42
N ILE A 27 -8.49 -30.30 4.29
CA ILE A 27 -8.41 -29.01 3.61
C ILE A 27 -9.38 -28.06 4.31
N LEU A 28 -8.86 -27.04 4.99
CA LEU A 28 -9.66 -26.06 5.71
C LEU A 28 -10.14 -24.93 4.79
N VAL A 29 -9.35 -24.60 3.77
CA VAL A 29 -9.74 -23.68 2.70
C VAL A 29 -8.92 -23.95 1.45
N SER A 30 -9.51 -23.70 0.28
CA SER A 30 -8.83 -23.80 -1.01
C SER A 30 -8.41 -22.43 -1.51
N LYS A 31 -7.45 -22.38 -2.42
CA LYS A 31 -7.01 -21.18 -3.14
C LYS A 31 -8.19 -20.54 -3.85
N ASN A 32 -8.20 -19.21 -3.90
CA ASN A 32 -9.22 -18.39 -4.54
C ASN A 32 -10.64 -18.60 -3.98
N THR A 33 -10.75 -19.09 -2.74
CA THR A 33 -12.06 -19.19 -2.07
C THR A 33 -12.50 -17.79 -1.66
N PHE A 34 -13.72 -17.43 -2.00
CA PHE A 34 -14.33 -16.18 -1.56
C PHE A 34 -14.50 -16.15 -0.04
N VAL A 35 -14.05 -15.05 0.59
CA VAL A 35 -14.16 -14.85 2.04
C VAL A 35 -15.24 -13.82 2.34
N GLN A 36 -15.06 -12.61 1.86
CA GLN A 36 -16.00 -11.51 2.04
C GLN A 36 -15.73 -10.40 1.02
N ASN A 37 -16.65 -9.44 0.93
CA ASN A 37 -16.34 -8.17 0.30
C ASN A 37 -15.97 -7.11 1.34
N ILE A 38 -15.14 -6.17 0.94
CA ILE A 38 -14.80 -4.98 1.73
C ILE A 38 -15.08 -3.72 0.93
N LYS A 39 -15.69 -2.74 1.59
CA LYS A 39 -15.90 -1.41 1.00
C LYS A 39 -14.60 -0.64 1.07
N ILE A 40 -14.24 -0.02 -0.04
CA ILE A 40 -13.05 0.81 -0.17
C ILE A 40 -13.48 2.24 -0.49
N GLN A 41 -12.78 3.20 0.09
CA GLN A 41 -12.96 4.61 -0.22
C GLN A 41 -11.91 5.02 -1.23
N ASN A 42 -12.19 6.07 -2.02
CA ASN A 42 -11.19 6.71 -2.87
C ASN A 42 -10.56 5.78 -3.94
N GLY A 43 -11.23 4.68 -4.28
CA GLY A 43 -10.89 3.80 -5.40
C GLY A 43 -11.77 4.05 -6.61
N ASP A 44 -11.36 3.53 -7.76
CA ASP A 44 -12.18 3.45 -8.97
C ASP A 44 -13.29 2.38 -8.85
N SER A 45 -13.10 1.42 -7.95
CA SER A 45 -14.17 0.58 -7.39
C SER A 45 -14.60 1.03 -5.99
N LYS A 46 -15.86 0.79 -5.64
CA LYS A 46 -16.43 1.06 -4.30
C LYS A 46 -16.29 -0.13 -3.34
N GLU A 47 -16.05 -1.30 -3.88
CA GLU A 47 -16.02 -2.56 -3.14
C GLU A 47 -15.07 -3.54 -3.85
N ILE A 48 -14.34 -4.31 -3.07
CA ILE A 48 -13.50 -5.39 -3.57
C ILE A 48 -13.82 -6.69 -2.87
N SER A 49 -13.74 -7.78 -3.62
CA SER A 49 -13.80 -9.12 -3.07
C SER A 49 -12.45 -9.52 -2.50
N VAL A 50 -12.52 -10.25 -1.39
CA VAL A 50 -11.36 -10.79 -0.68
C VAL A 50 -11.39 -12.31 -0.84
N ILE A 51 -10.29 -12.87 -1.34
CA ILE A 51 -10.14 -14.31 -1.58
C ILE A 51 -8.88 -14.84 -0.90
N THR A 52 -8.80 -16.14 -0.70
CA THR A 52 -7.60 -16.80 -0.18
C THR A 52 -6.49 -16.91 -1.22
N GLU A 53 -5.23 -16.66 -0.81
CA GLU A 53 -4.05 -16.76 -1.69
C GLU A 53 -3.71 -18.21 -2.07
N SER A 54 -3.93 -19.15 -1.14
CA SER A 54 -3.52 -20.55 -1.27
C SER A 54 -4.50 -21.52 -0.61
N ASP A 55 -4.30 -22.81 -0.88
CA ASP A 55 -4.89 -23.86 -0.07
C ASP A 55 -4.28 -23.84 1.35
N PHE A 56 -5.05 -24.29 2.35
CA PHE A 56 -4.52 -24.66 3.65
C PHE A 56 -5.05 -26.03 4.06
N THR A 57 -4.11 -26.96 4.17
CA THR A 57 -4.35 -28.35 4.57
C THR A 57 -3.58 -28.62 5.86
N THR A 58 -4.23 -29.28 6.80
CA THR A 58 -3.61 -29.66 8.07
C THR A 58 -4.03 -31.07 8.48
N LEU A 59 -3.19 -31.73 9.28
CA LEU A 59 -3.45 -33.04 9.83
C LEU A 59 -4.28 -32.89 11.12
N LEU A 60 -5.51 -33.38 11.11
CA LEU A 60 -6.42 -33.33 12.26
C LEU A 60 -6.79 -34.72 12.71
N LYS A 61 -7.08 -34.88 14.00
CA LYS A 61 -7.81 -36.06 14.46
C LYS A 61 -9.17 -36.10 13.78
N LYS A 62 -9.60 -37.26 13.32
CA LYS A 62 -10.88 -37.45 12.61
C LYS A 62 -12.07 -36.96 13.44
N SER A 63 -12.01 -37.08 14.76
CA SER A 63 -13.04 -36.60 15.70
C SER A 63 -13.03 -35.09 15.94
N ALA A 64 -11.92 -34.39 15.73
CA ALA A 64 -11.71 -33.00 16.13
C ALA A 64 -11.89 -31.99 14.98
N SER A 65 -12.26 -32.44 13.77
CA SER A 65 -12.36 -31.55 12.61
C SER A 65 -13.37 -30.40 12.79
N ALA A 66 -14.35 -30.54 13.68
CA ALA A 66 -15.38 -29.52 13.96
C ALA A 66 -14.92 -28.44 14.96
N GLU A 67 -13.77 -28.61 15.61
CA GLU A 67 -13.28 -27.72 16.67
C GLU A 67 -12.44 -26.55 16.13
N VAL A 68 -12.05 -26.61 14.85
CA VAL A 68 -11.26 -25.57 14.21
C VAL A 68 -12.09 -24.30 14.03
N LYS A 69 -11.61 -23.19 14.59
CA LYS A 69 -12.19 -21.86 14.44
C LYS A 69 -11.37 -21.03 13.46
N SER A 70 -12.04 -20.26 12.61
CA SER A 70 -11.40 -19.29 11.73
C SER A 70 -11.65 -17.86 12.20
N ASN A 71 -10.64 -17.00 12.04
CA ASN A 71 -10.72 -15.57 12.33
C ASN A 71 -10.17 -14.77 11.14
N VAL A 72 -10.97 -13.86 10.60
CA VAL A 72 -10.59 -13.01 9.47
C VAL A 72 -10.08 -11.68 9.98
N VAL A 73 -8.85 -11.33 9.59
CA VAL A 73 -8.19 -10.07 9.95
C VAL A 73 -7.88 -9.31 8.66
N ILE A 74 -8.52 -8.16 8.47
CA ILE A 74 -8.30 -7.26 7.33
C ILE A 74 -7.42 -6.10 7.78
N ASN A 75 -6.37 -5.80 7.01
CA ASN A 75 -5.48 -4.68 7.27
C ASN A 75 -6.10 -3.36 6.78
N GLU A 76 -5.49 -2.24 7.16
CA GLU A 76 -5.82 -0.95 6.57
C GLU A 76 -5.52 -0.96 5.06
N ILE A 77 -6.54 -0.65 4.25
CA ILE A 77 -6.43 -0.65 2.79
C ILE A 77 -5.81 0.67 2.32
N LYS A 78 -4.68 0.56 1.61
CA LYS A 78 -4.00 1.69 0.96
C LYS A 78 -4.09 1.51 -0.54
N LEU A 79 -4.51 2.57 -1.23
CA LEU A 79 -4.58 2.59 -2.69
C LEU A 79 -3.32 3.22 -3.28
N PRO A 80 -2.94 2.88 -4.53
CA PRO A 80 -3.54 1.86 -5.39
C PRO A 80 -3.28 0.43 -4.89
N LEU A 81 -4.14 -0.51 -5.29
CA LEU A 81 -3.95 -1.95 -5.08
C LEU A 81 -3.73 -2.64 -6.43
N GLU A 82 -2.79 -3.59 -6.47
CA GLU A 82 -2.61 -4.50 -7.59
C GLU A 82 -3.40 -5.80 -7.38
N ALA A 83 -3.67 -6.51 -8.47
CA ALA A 83 -4.26 -7.84 -8.37
C ALA A 83 -3.33 -8.79 -7.62
N ASN A 84 -3.89 -9.52 -6.67
CA ASN A 84 -3.24 -10.41 -5.71
C ASN A 84 -2.50 -9.72 -4.55
N ASP A 85 -2.68 -8.40 -4.36
CA ASP A 85 -2.13 -7.74 -3.18
C ASP A 85 -2.72 -8.32 -1.88
N VAL A 86 -1.85 -8.54 -0.89
CA VAL A 86 -2.23 -9.05 0.42
C VAL A 86 -2.88 -7.93 1.24
N ILE A 87 -4.16 -8.12 1.54
CA ILE A 87 -5.02 -7.15 2.24
C ILE A 87 -5.44 -7.64 3.64
N GLY A 88 -4.95 -8.81 4.04
CA GLY A 88 -5.26 -9.38 5.35
C GLY A 88 -4.81 -10.84 5.44
N LYS A 89 -5.39 -11.55 6.41
CA LYS A 89 -5.19 -12.99 6.60
C LYS A 89 -6.42 -13.62 7.26
N ILE A 90 -6.58 -14.91 7.03
CA ILE A 90 -7.47 -15.77 7.81
C ILE A 90 -6.61 -16.67 8.68
N GLU A 91 -6.87 -16.67 9.98
CA GLU A 91 -6.16 -17.49 10.97
C GLU A 91 -7.05 -18.65 11.39
N TYR A 92 -6.49 -19.85 11.47
CA TYR A 92 -7.16 -21.03 11.97
C TYR A 92 -6.59 -21.39 13.34
N SER A 93 -7.48 -21.64 14.30
CA SER A 93 -7.12 -21.99 15.66
C SER A 93 -7.87 -23.22 16.15
N MET A 94 -7.23 -24.01 17.00
CA MET A 94 -7.79 -25.18 17.67
C MET A 94 -7.31 -25.13 19.13
N ASP A 95 -8.22 -25.34 20.09
CA ASP A 95 -7.91 -25.25 21.52
C ASP A 95 -7.25 -23.94 21.98
N GLY A 96 -7.46 -22.85 21.24
CA GLY A 96 -6.88 -21.54 21.53
C GLY A 96 -5.48 -21.31 20.94
N GLU A 97 -4.89 -22.30 20.27
CA GLU A 97 -3.62 -22.16 19.57
C GLU A 97 -3.83 -21.99 18.06
N ILE A 98 -3.04 -21.10 17.44
CA ILE A 98 -3.06 -20.89 15.99
C ILE A 98 -2.33 -22.07 15.33
N ILE A 99 -3.08 -22.86 14.55
CA ILE A 99 -2.55 -24.01 13.81
C ILE A 99 -2.07 -23.62 12.40
N GLY A 100 -2.45 -22.43 11.91
CA GLY A 100 -1.93 -21.85 10.69
C GLY A 100 -2.74 -20.65 10.21
N SER A 101 -2.28 -20.05 9.11
CA SER A 101 -2.92 -18.87 8.52
C SER A 101 -2.73 -18.83 7.01
N VAL A 102 -3.68 -18.22 6.31
CA VAL A 102 -3.61 -17.99 4.86
C VAL A 102 -3.77 -16.50 4.62
N ASN A 103 -2.95 -15.94 3.73
CA ASN A 103 -3.11 -14.56 3.32
C ASN A 103 -4.42 -14.38 2.54
N LEU A 104 -4.99 -13.20 2.71
CA LEU A 104 -6.16 -12.76 1.97
C LEU A 104 -5.72 -11.73 0.95
N ILE A 105 -6.14 -11.94 -0.29
CA ILE A 105 -5.76 -11.12 -1.44
C ILE A 105 -6.99 -10.56 -2.16
N THR A 106 -6.80 -9.51 -2.95
CA THR A 106 -7.82 -9.02 -3.88
C THR A 106 -7.61 -9.59 -5.28
N PRO A 107 -8.65 -10.05 -6.00
CA PRO A 107 -8.48 -10.60 -7.35
C PRO A 107 -8.37 -9.53 -8.45
N ILE A 108 -8.53 -8.25 -8.11
CA ILE A 108 -8.58 -7.16 -9.09
C ILE A 108 -7.61 -6.03 -8.71
N GLU A 109 -7.16 -5.28 -9.70
CA GLU A 109 -6.48 -4.00 -9.49
C GLU A 109 -7.52 -2.93 -9.11
N VAL A 110 -7.13 -2.01 -8.22
CA VAL A 110 -7.91 -0.82 -7.86
C VAL A 110 -7.02 0.41 -7.91
N LYS A 111 -7.40 1.37 -8.76
CA LYS A 111 -6.68 2.64 -8.86
C LYS A 111 -7.21 3.64 -7.86
N SER A 112 -6.32 4.46 -7.33
CA SER A 112 -6.72 5.61 -6.51
C SER A 112 -7.46 6.64 -7.37
N THR A 113 -8.66 7.04 -6.95
CA THR A 113 -9.41 8.17 -7.52
C THR A 113 -9.07 9.48 -6.83
N LEU A 114 -8.30 9.45 -5.73
CA LEU A 114 -7.58 10.64 -5.31
C LEU A 114 -6.60 10.91 -6.43
N VAL A 115 -6.94 11.91 -7.25
CA VAL A 115 -5.98 12.57 -8.11
C VAL A 115 -4.90 13.05 -7.16
N GLU A 116 -3.85 12.25 -7.03
CA GLU A 116 -2.53 12.74 -6.74
C GLU A 116 -2.21 13.67 -7.90
N SER A 117 -2.68 14.91 -7.77
CA SER A 117 -1.80 16.05 -7.97
C SER A 117 -0.63 15.84 -7.02
N SER A 118 0.20 14.86 -7.39
CA SER A 118 1.51 14.53 -6.88
C SER A 118 2.11 15.84 -6.41
N GLY A 119 2.47 15.90 -5.12
CA GLY A 119 2.76 17.13 -4.38
C GLY A 119 3.81 18.07 -4.99
N GLY A 120 4.41 17.71 -6.14
CA GLY A 120 5.19 18.59 -6.99
C GLY A 120 4.40 19.36 -8.06
N GLY A 121 3.29 18.88 -8.61
CA GLY A 121 2.63 19.51 -9.78
C GLY A 121 2.01 20.88 -9.49
N ILE A 122 1.25 20.98 -8.39
CA ILE A 122 0.65 22.24 -7.94
C ILE A 122 1.75 23.19 -7.40
N PHE A 123 2.66 22.66 -6.57
CA PHE A 123 3.77 23.44 -6.02
C PHE A 123 4.72 23.98 -7.09
N TYR A 124 5.06 23.19 -8.10
CA TYR A 124 5.93 23.60 -9.20
C TYR A 124 5.24 24.61 -10.11
N SER A 125 3.93 24.47 -10.33
CA SER A 125 3.14 25.47 -11.04
C SER A 125 3.16 26.80 -10.28
N ILE A 126 2.89 26.78 -8.96
CA ILE A 126 2.95 27.97 -8.09
C ILE A 126 4.37 28.58 -8.07
N LEU A 127 5.41 27.76 -7.96
CA LEU A 127 6.80 28.21 -7.90
C LEU A 127 7.25 28.85 -9.23
N LYS A 128 6.79 28.33 -10.36
CA LYS A 128 7.00 28.95 -11.69
C LYS A 128 6.30 30.31 -11.79
N PHE A 129 5.04 30.40 -11.38
CA PHE A 129 4.31 31.67 -11.38
C PHE A 129 4.95 32.71 -10.47
N LEU A 130 5.47 32.30 -9.31
CA LEU A 130 6.17 33.20 -8.40
C LEU A 130 7.51 33.66 -8.98
N GLY A 131 8.27 32.75 -9.61
CA GLY A 131 9.53 33.07 -10.28
C GLY A 131 9.36 34.09 -11.41
N THR A 132 8.32 33.97 -12.24
CA THR A 132 8.07 34.92 -13.33
C THR A 132 7.71 36.31 -12.80
N LEU A 133 6.92 36.40 -11.73
CA LEU A 133 6.60 37.69 -11.09
C LEU A 133 7.83 38.41 -10.54
N VAL A 134 8.78 37.68 -9.96
CA VAL A 134 10.04 38.26 -9.46
C VAL A 134 10.87 38.83 -10.60
N VAL A 135 10.98 38.14 -11.74
CA VAL A 135 11.69 38.63 -12.92
C VAL A 135 11.03 39.91 -13.47
N PHE A 136 9.71 39.93 -13.59
CA PHE A 136 8.98 41.13 -14.01
C PHE A 136 9.19 42.32 -13.05
N SER A 137 9.20 42.06 -11.74
CA SER A 137 9.47 43.08 -10.72
C SER A 137 10.88 43.68 -10.87
N LEU A 138 11.90 42.85 -11.10
CA LEU A 138 13.28 43.31 -11.32
C LEU A 138 13.41 44.15 -12.60
N VAL A 139 12.75 43.75 -13.69
CA VAL A 139 12.73 44.52 -14.95
C VAL A 139 12.07 45.88 -14.74
N ALA A 140 10.94 45.92 -14.02
CA ALA A 140 10.25 47.17 -13.70
C ALA A 140 11.13 48.12 -12.86
N LEU A 141 11.86 47.59 -11.86
CA LEU A 141 12.78 48.40 -11.04
C LEU A 141 13.93 48.97 -11.87
N ILE A 142 14.49 48.21 -12.82
CA ILE A 142 15.54 48.69 -13.72
C ILE A 142 15.01 49.84 -14.59
N LEU A 143 13.82 49.69 -15.17
CA LEU A 143 13.18 50.75 -15.97
C LEU A 143 12.93 52.01 -15.15
N LEU A 144 12.44 51.87 -13.91
CA LEU A 144 12.23 53.00 -12.99
C LEU A 144 13.55 53.70 -12.64
N LYS A 145 14.63 52.95 -12.43
CA LYS A 145 15.96 53.52 -12.16
C LYS A 145 16.48 54.31 -13.36
N VAL A 146 16.39 53.75 -14.56
CA VAL A 146 16.79 54.41 -15.82
C VAL A 146 15.97 55.69 -16.03
N TYR A 147 14.65 55.60 -15.82
CA TYR A 147 13.76 56.76 -15.90
C TYR A 147 14.18 57.87 -14.92
N ASN A 148 14.45 57.51 -13.66
CA ASN A 148 14.89 58.47 -12.64
C ASN A 148 16.25 59.08 -12.97
N ASP A 149 17.22 58.28 -13.45
CA ASP A 149 18.54 58.76 -13.86
C ASP A 149 18.46 59.73 -15.05
N ILE A 150 17.62 59.45 -16.04
CA ILE A 150 17.36 60.35 -17.17
C ILE A 150 16.74 61.66 -16.67
N ARG A 151 15.72 61.59 -15.81
CA ARG A 151 15.06 62.77 -15.21
C ARG A 151 16.06 63.64 -14.43
N ILE A 152 16.92 63.02 -13.60
CA ILE A 152 17.95 63.71 -12.84
C ILE A 152 18.97 64.38 -13.79
N ARG A 153 19.45 63.68 -14.83
CA ARG A 153 20.39 64.25 -15.82
C ARG A 153 19.81 65.44 -16.57
N ILE A 154 18.54 65.36 -17.01
CA ILE A 154 17.86 66.47 -17.68
C ILE A 154 17.76 67.69 -16.77
N ASN A 155 17.39 67.50 -15.49
CA ASN A 155 17.29 68.59 -14.53
C ASN A 155 18.67 69.20 -14.19
N ARG A 156 19.74 68.40 -14.13
CA ARG A 156 21.12 68.91 -13.96
C ARG A 156 21.57 69.78 -15.14
N LYS A 157 21.25 69.41 -16.39
CA LYS A 157 21.59 70.22 -17.58
C LYS A 157 20.84 71.56 -17.60
N LYS A 158 19.58 71.60 -17.17
CA LYS A 158 18.81 72.86 -17.06
C LYS A 158 19.40 73.83 -16.04
N ARG A 159 19.93 73.32 -14.91
CA ARG A 159 20.57 74.18 -13.87
C ARG A 159 21.87 74.83 -14.35
N ARG A 160 22.69 74.15 -15.17
CA ARG A 160 23.94 74.72 -15.71
C ARG A 160 23.71 75.87 -16.69
N LYS A 161 22.65 75.82 -17.50
CA LYS A 161 22.28 76.92 -18.41
C LYS A 161 21.84 78.19 -17.68
N LYS A 162 21.39 78.09 -16.42
CA LYS A 162 20.97 79.24 -15.62
C LYS A 162 22.15 80.03 -15.02
N TYR A 163 23.33 79.43 -14.92
CA TYR A 163 24.54 80.08 -14.38
C TYR A 163 25.49 80.61 -15.47
N ASN A 164 25.31 80.23 -16.73
CA ASN A 164 26.18 80.64 -17.85
C ASN A 164 25.57 81.75 -18.73
N ASN A 165 24.39 82.26 -18.34
CA ASN A 165 23.67 83.37 -18.99
C ASN A 165 23.45 84.54 -18.00
N GLY A 166 24.36 84.70 -17.04
CA GLY A 166 24.44 85.87 -16.16
C GLY A 166 25.70 86.66 -16.50
#